data_AF-A0A100JTG5-F1
#
_entry.id   AF-A0A100JTG5-F1
#
_cell.length_a   1.000
_cell.length_b   1.000
_cell.length_c   1.000
_cell.angle_alpha   90.00
_cell.angle_beta   90.00
_cell.angle_gamma   90.00
#
_symmetry.space_group_name_H-M   'P 1'
#
loop_
_entity.id
_entity.type
_entity.pdbx_description
1 polymer ?
#
loop_
_entity_poly.entity_id
_entity_poly.type
_entity_poly.pdbx_seq_one_letter_code
_entity_poly.pdbx_strand_id
1 'polypeptide(L)'
;MIVFDSNALFGLSPDAPKFDLLRALKRSGRHRVAIPWMVQEELVAQKVIRQAEAHQEAVSAIHALNRVTPWRQEAEPRAFDPEEARRYWRKKYGELFEIIETSGDVARQALLREAHCEKPAKGADAKTKGGARDAAIWLSVVDYLTNNPGETVHFVSANTRDFGDGNDFPSPMGEDLKGLEDRLRLLTSFDAAVAEFTTPLEIDEKHIEEVLVGLLTREETRSPLESAVKDLLIAKTGSWVGTEVNGFLAGLGSTNVYGPVRWNAWLSTPKAFLRRVHEVSGHRIGEEEWYTATVDWILVGYATRPATTSLSLPAASLTENAGRIACQLRSRLLFSSKPGETPTFLQFWPPTALDPAEMADWEPRVLEGMSTPAAATASLGLLLAFLAASFFKNRGKGEESATG
;
A
#
# COMPACT_ATOMS: atom_id res chain seq x y z
N MET A 1 -16.16 -17.53 8.18
CA MET A 1 -15.54 -16.82 7.04
C MET A 1 -16.47 -15.72 6.54
N ILE A 2 -15.91 -14.63 6.02
CA ILE A 2 -16.64 -13.54 5.36
C ILE A 2 -16.34 -13.60 3.87
N VAL A 3 -17.35 -13.76 3.02
CA VAL A 3 -17.18 -13.91 1.57
C VAL A 3 -17.86 -12.76 0.86
N PHE A 4 -17.12 -11.98 0.07
CA PHE A 4 -17.67 -10.83 -0.63
C PHE A 4 -18.04 -11.15 -2.08
N ASP A 5 -19.20 -10.67 -2.51
CA ASP A 5 -19.58 -10.49 -3.91
C ASP A 5 -18.88 -9.24 -4.50
N SER A 6 -18.75 -9.19 -5.82
CA SER A 6 -18.20 -8.04 -6.53
C SER A 6 -19.04 -6.78 -6.32
N ASN A 7 -20.36 -6.92 -6.20
CA ASN A 7 -21.26 -5.79 -5.97
C ASN A 7 -21.00 -5.09 -4.62
N ALA A 8 -20.71 -5.87 -3.57
CA ALA A 8 -20.36 -5.32 -2.25
C ALA A 8 -19.00 -4.60 -2.24
N LEU A 9 -18.13 -4.94 -3.19
CA LEU A 9 -16.81 -4.31 -3.36
C LEU A 9 -16.78 -3.26 -4.47
N PHE A 10 -17.89 -3.08 -5.18
CA PHE A 10 -17.94 -2.26 -6.38
C PHE A 10 -17.59 -0.80 -6.08
N GLY A 11 -16.73 -0.22 -6.91
CA GLY A 11 -16.30 1.17 -6.77
C GLY A 11 -15.29 1.42 -5.65
N LEU A 12 -15.00 0.43 -4.80
CA LEU A 12 -13.99 0.56 -3.76
C LEU A 12 -12.58 0.39 -4.34
N SER A 13 -11.66 1.23 -3.89
CA SER A 13 -10.23 1.03 -4.15
C SER A 13 -9.66 0.10 -3.07
N PRO A 14 -8.68 -0.77 -3.39
CA PRO A 14 -7.88 -1.44 -2.39
C PRO A 14 -7.22 -0.51 -1.37
N ASP A 15 -7.02 0.76 -1.73
CA ASP A 15 -6.44 1.78 -0.86
C ASP A 15 -7.50 2.58 -0.08
N ALA A 16 -8.79 2.25 -0.22
CA ALA A 16 -9.86 2.95 0.49
C ALA A 16 -9.92 2.54 1.97
N PRO A 17 -10.37 3.43 2.88
CA PRO A 17 -10.46 3.14 4.31
C PRO A 17 -11.23 1.85 4.66
N LYS A 18 -12.27 1.51 3.89
CA LYS A 18 -13.03 0.26 4.07
C LYS A 18 -12.15 -0.99 3.94
N PHE A 19 -11.14 -0.97 3.07
CA PHE A 19 -10.21 -2.08 2.89
C PHE A 19 -9.20 -2.20 4.05
N ASP A 20 -8.93 -1.11 4.77
CA ASP A 20 -8.10 -1.17 5.96
C ASP A 20 -8.73 -2.01 7.07
N LEU A 21 -10.06 -1.93 7.19
CA LEU A 21 -10.80 -2.77 8.11
C LEU A 21 -10.75 -4.26 7.72
N LEU A 22 -10.82 -4.58 6.43
CA LEU A 22 -10.63 -5.96 5.96
C LEU A 22 -9.24 -6.48 6.30
N ARG A 23 -8.21 -5.63 6.19
CA ARG A 23 -6.85 -5.97 6.62
C ARG A 23 -6.78 -6.19 8.13
N ALA A 24 -7.45 -5.36 8.92
CA ALA A 24 -7.55 -5.52 10.37
C ALA A 24 -8.23 -6.86 10.74
N LEU A 25 -9.37 -7.15 10.11
CA LEU A 25 -10.10 -8.42 10.29
C LEU A 25 -9.21 -9.63 9.98
N LYS A 26 -8.50 -9.61 8.83
CA LYS A 26 -7.57 -10.67 8.44
C LYS A 26 -6.42 -10.81 9.44
N ARG A 27 -5.85 -9.70 9.90
CA ARG A 27 -4.70 -9.69 10.82
C ARG A 27 -5.03 -10.08 12.25
N SER A 28 -6.25 -9.81 12.70
CA SER A 28 -6.74 -10.30 13.99
C SER A 28 -6.70 -11.84 14.10
N GLY A 29 -6.61 -12.55 12.97
CA GLY A 29 -6.62 -14.01 12.91
C GLY A 29 -7.97 -14.64 13.26
N ARG A 30 -8.96 -13.85 13.66
CA ARG A 30 -10.30 -14.30 14.07
C ARG A 30 -11.22 -14.55 12.87
N HIS A 31 -11.01 -13.81 11.79
CA HIS A 31 -11.84 -13.87 10.61
C HIS A 31 -11.01 -14.07 9.34
N ARG A 32 -11.47 -14.97 8.48
CA ARG A 32 -10.98 -15.11 7.10
C ARG A 32 -11.88 -14.27 6.20
N VAL A 33 -11.25 -13.43 5.39
CA VAL A 33 -11.91 -12.58 4.40
C VAL A 33 -11.60 -13.15 3.02
N ALA A 34 -12.63 -13.51 2.27
CA ALA A 34 -12.49 -14.23 1.02
C ALA A 34 -13.36 -13.64 -0.10
N ILE A 35 -13.03 -13.99 -1.34
CA ILE A 35 -13.85 -13.75 -2.53
C ILE A 35 -13.82 -15.01 -3.42
N PRO A 36 -14.90 -15.36 -4.11
CA PRO A 36 -14.83 -16.34 -5.19
C PRO A 36 -13.88 -15.88 -6.30
N TRP A 37 -13.23 -16.82 -6.98
CA TRP A 37 -12.33 -16.53 -8.09
C TRP A 37 -13.01 -15.66 -9.16
N MET A 38 -14.28 -15.93 -9.48
CA MET A 38 -15.06 -15.12 -10.42
C MET A 38 -15.22 -13.65 -9.97
N VAL A 39 -15.30 -13.37 -8.67
CA VAL A 39 -15.32 -11.99 -8.13
C VAL A 39 -13.96 -11.33 -8.36
N GLN A 40 -12.86 -12.04 -8.11
CA GLN A 40 -11.52 -11.52 -8.37
C GLN A 40 -11.35 -11.12 -9.84
N GLU A 41 -11.72 -12.00 -10.77
CA GLU A 41 -11.59 -11.72 -12.20
C GLU A 41 -12.47 -10.55 -12.64
N GLU A 42 -13.65 -10.37 -12.06
CA GLU A 42 -14.45 -9.17 -12.31
C GLU A 42 -13.75 -7.90 -11.81
N LEU A 43 -13.27 -7.88 -10.57
CA LEU A 43 -12.58 -6.73 -10.00
C LEU A 43 -11.31 -6.38 -10.78
N VAL A 44 -10.59 -7.39 -11.28
CA VAL A 44 -9.42 -7.23 -12.14
C VAL A 44 -9.83 -6.63 -13.49
N ALA A 45 -10.85 -7.20 -14.15
CA ALA A 45 -11.32 -6.73 -15.45
C ALA A 45 -11.74 -5.25 -15.38
N GLN A 46 -12.47 -4.86 -14.34
CA GLN A 46 -12.87 -3.46 -14.13
C GLN A 46 -11.66 -2.51 -14.04
N LYS A 47 -10.60 -2.89 -13.32
CA LYS A 47 -9.40 -2.05 -13.19
C LYS A 47 -8.63 -1.96 -14.51
N VAL A 48 -8.50 -3.08 -15.22
CA VAL A 48 -7.77 -3.15 -16.50
C VAL A 48 -8.48 -2.32 -17.57
N ILE A 49 -9.82 -2.36 -17.64
CA ILE A 49 -10.61 -1.54 -18.55
C ILE A 49 -10.37 -0.05 -18.27
N ARG A 50 -10.52 0.39 -17.01
CA ARG A 50 -10.28 1.80 -16.64
C ARG A 50 -8.84 2.26 -16.93
N GLN A 51 -7.85 1.40 -16.72
CA GLN A 51 -6.46 1.73 -17.04
C GLN A 51 -6.22 1.83 -18.54
N ALA A 52 -6.86 0.97 -19.34
CA ALA A 52 -6.81 1.05 -20.80
C ALA A 52 -7.45 2.35 -21.32
N GLU A 53 -8.62 2.73 -20.78
CA GLU A 53 -9.30 3.99 -21.09
C GLU A 53 -8.42 5.19 -20.76
N ALA A 54 -7.86 5.26 -19.54
CA ALA A 54 -6.98 6.34 -19.12
C ALA A 54 -5.69 6.42 -19.97
N HIS A 55 -5.14 5.28 -20.38
CA HIS A 55 -3.98 5.23 -21.29
C HIS A 55 -4.34 5.81 -22.66
N GLN A 56 -5.48 5.40 -23.23
CA GLN A 56 -5.94 5.88 -24.52
C GLN A 56 -6.24 7.39 -24.51
N GLU A 57 -6.80 7.90 -23.41
CA GLU A 57 -6.99 9.33 -23.19
C GLU A 57 -5.66 10.09 -23.14
N ALA A 58 -4.67 9.58 -22.41
CA ALA A 58 -3.34 10.18 -22.32
C ALA A 58 -2.64 10.22 -23.70
N VAL A 59 -2.68 9.12 -24.45
CA VAL A 59 -2.14 9.04 -25.82
C VAL A 59 -2.83 10.07 -26.72
N SER A 60 -4.16 10.14 -26.67
CA SER A 60 -4.94 11.08 -27.47
C SER A 60 -4.63 12.54 -27.13
N ALA A 61 -4.46 12.86 -25.84
CA ALA A 61 -4.09 14.18 -25.35
C ALA A 61 -2.68 14.60 -25.81
N ILE A 62 -1.70 13.69 -25.75
CA ILE A 62 -0.34 13.94 -26.24
C ILE A 62 -0.34 14.18 -27.75
N HIS A 63 -1.08 13.38 -28.52
CA HIS A 63 -1.25 13.64 -29.95
C HIS A 63 -1.92 14.98 -30.24
N ALA A 64 -2.93 15.38 -29.45
CA ALA A 64 -3.58 16.67 -29.61
C ALA A 64 -2.64 17.85 -29.35
N LEU A 65 -1.83 17.76 -28.29
CA LEU A 65 -0.84 18.76 -27.94
C LEU A 65 0.22 18.89 -29.05
N ASN A 66 0.74 17.77 -29.55
CA ASN A 66 1.74 17.73 -30.62
C ASN A 66 1.24 18.32 -31.96
N ARG A 67 -0.06 18.44 -32.19
CA ARG A 67 -0.61 19.11 -33.38
C ARG A 67 -0.55 20.64 -33.31
N VAL A 68 -0.54 21.21 -32.11
CA VAL A 68 -0.63 22.66 -31.90
C VAL A 68 0.67 23.28 -31.37
N THR A 69 1.61 22.46 -30.89
CA THR A 69 2.92 22.95 -30.43
C THR A 69 3.99 22.85 -31.52
N PRO A 70 4.80 23.90 -31.73
CA PRO A 70 5.88 23.86 -32.71
C PRO A 70 7.08 23.03 -32.23
N TRP A 71 7.15 22.68 -30.94
CA TRP A 71 8.06 21.68 -30.39
C TRP A 71 7.31 20.36 -30.16
N ARG A 72 7.94 19.25 -30.55
CA ARG A 72 7.40 17.89 -30.33
C ARG A 72 7.63 17.50 -28.87
N GLN A 73 6.58 17.09 -28.16
CA GLN A 73 6.76 16.43 -26.86
C GLN A 73 7.42 15.06 -27.09
N GLU A 74 8.48 14.76 -26.36
CA GLU A 74 9.39 13.64 -26.68
C GLU A 74 9.01 12.28 -26.09
N ALA A 75 7.97 12.16 -25.26
CA ALA A 75 7.60 10.88 -24.67
C ALA A 75 6.12 10.55 -24.87
N GLU A 76 5.84 9.63 -25.79
CA GLU A 76 4.59 8.88 -25.75
C GLU A 76 4.56 8.02 -24.47
N PRO A 77 3.39 7.79 -23.85
CA PRO A 77 3.29 6.90 -22.72
C PRO A 77 3.77 5.50 -23.13
N ARG A 78 4.39 4.76 -22.20
CA ARG A 78 4.70 3.33 -22.40
C ARG A 78 3.44 2.62 -22.91
N ALA A 79 3.60 1.74 -23.90
CA ALA A 79 2.49 0.92 -24.40
C ALA A 79 1.79 0.17 -23.25
N PHE A 80 0.46 0.18 -23.26
CA PHE A 80 -0.34 -0.50 -22.24
C PHE A 80 -0.30 -2.02 -22.44
N ASP A 81 0.21 -2.75 -21.44
CA ASP A 81 0.17 -4.21 -21.39
C ASP A 81 -0.99 -4.66 -20.48
N PRO A 82 -2.09 -5.19 -21.06
CA PRO A 82 -3.25 -5.62 -20.28
C PRO A 82 -2.93 -6.82 -19.38
N GLU A 83 -1.98 -7.69 -19.73
CA GLU A 83 -1.67 -8.87 -18.91
C GLU A 83 -0.74 -8.51 -17.75
N GLU A 84 0.17 -7.56 -17.93
CA GLU A 84 0.90 -6.93 -16.81
C GLU A 84 -0.09 -6.32 -15.80
N ALA A 85 -1.08 -5.57 -16.29
CA ALA A 85 -2.13 -4.99 -15.44
C ALA A 85 -2.96 -6.06 -14.72
N ARG A 86 -3.39 -7.12 -15.42
CA ARG A 86 -4.13 -8.24 -14.80
C ARG A 86 -3.33 -8.93 -13.70
N ARG A 87 -2.07 -9.29 -13.98
CA ARG A 87 -1.18 -9.93 -12.98
C ARG A 87 -0.99 -9.04 -11.76
N TYR A 88 -0.80 -7.75 -11.96
CA TYR A 88 -0.69 -6.77 -10.87
C TYR A 88 -1.95 -6.79 -9.99
N TRP A 89 -3.14 -6.66 -10.59
CA TRP A 89 -4.39 -6.58 -9.83
C TRP A 89 -4.78 -7.91 -9.17
N ARG A 90 -4.56 -9.07 -9.83
CA ARG A 90 -4.75 -10.38 -9.22
C ARG A 90 -3.91 -10.52 -7.95
N LYS A 91 -2.61 -10.18 -8.04
CA LYS A 91 -1.72 -10.17 -6.88
C LYS A 91 -2.23 -9.23 -5.79
N LYS A 92 -2.63 -8.01 -6.15
CA LYS A 92 -3.13 -7.02 -5.18
C LYS A 92 -4.38 -7.46 -4.44
N TYR A 93 -5.34 -8.07 -5.14
CA TYR A 93 -6.53 -8.61 -4.48
C TYR A 93 -6.21 -9.87 -3.67
N GLY A 94 -5.31 -10.75 -4.13
CA GLY A 94 -4.88 -11.94 -3.39
C GLY A 94 -4.05 -11.64 -2.13
N GLU A 95 -3.37 -10.49 -2.06
CA GLU A 95 -2.74 -10.01 -0.81
C GLU A 95 -3.80 -9.77 0.28
N LEU A 96 -5.00 -9.35 -0.09
CA LEU A 96 -6.10 -9.07 0.84
C LEU A 96 -7.01 -10.27 1.05
N PHE A 97 -7.52 -10.85 -0.01
CA PHE A 97 -8.55 -11.88 0.04
C PHE A 97 -7.96 -13.27 -0.08
N GLU A 98 -8.53 -14.20 0.67
CA GLU A 98 -8.47 -15.61 0.30
C GLU A 98 -9.34 -15.84 -0.94
N ILE A 99 -8.85 -16.63 -1.90
CA ILE A 99 -9.59 -16.93 -3.13
C ILE A 99 -10.27 -18.28 -2.97
N ILE A 100 -11.61 -18.27 -3.02
CA ILE A 100 -12.40 -19.50 -3.14
C ILE A 100 -12.43 -19.88 -4.62
N GLU A 101 -11.75 -20.96 -4.96
CA GLU A 101 -11.68 -21.43 -6.33
C GLU A 101 -13.06 -21.77 -6.89
N THR A 102 -13.33 -21.32 -8.11
CA THR A 102 -14.53 -21.70 -8.86
C THR A 102 -14.20 -22.94 -9.67
N SER A 103 -14.65 -24.11 -9.22
CA SER A 103 -14.37 -25.37 -9.91
C SER A 103 -14.96 -25.41 -11.32
N GLY A 104 -14.41 -26.27 -12.19
CA GLY A 104 -14.92 -26.42 -13.56
C GLY A 104 -16.37 -26.91 -13.61
N ASP A 105 -16.79 -27.70 -12.63
CA ASP A 105 -18.18 -28.15 -12.50
C ASP A 105 -19.11 -27.00 -12.10
N VAL A 106 -18.70 -26.20 -11.10
CA VAL A 106 -19.42 -24.99 -10.70
C VAL A 106 -19.57 -24.03 -11.88
N ALA A 107 -18.50 -23.80 -12.65
CA ALA A 107 -18.53 -22.94 -13.83
C ALA A 107 -19.50 -23.46 -14.91
N ARG A 108 -19.51 -24.78 -15.18
CA ARG A 108 -20.47 -25.39 -16.11
C ARG A 108 -21.91 -25.23 -15.61
N GLN A 109 -22.16 -25.50 -14.34
CA GLN A 109 -23.49 -25.37 -13.75
C GLN A 109 -23.98 -23.92 -13.77
N ALA A 110 -23.11 -22.95 -13.53
CA ALA A 110 -23.44 -21.54 -13.61
C ALA A 110 -23.90 -21.12 -15.03
N LEU A 111 -23.22 -21.62 -16.07
CA LEU A 111 -23.64 -21.41 -17.47
C LEU A 111 -25.00 -22.07 -17.77
N LEU A 112 -25.24 -23.27 -17.23
CA LEU A 112 -26.54 -23.94 -17.37
C LEU A 112 -27.67 -23.13 -16.72
N ARG A 113 -27.43 -22.57 -15.52
CA ARG A 113 -28.40 -21.68 -14.85
C ARG A 113 -28.74 -20.47 -15.69
N GLU A 114 -27.74 -19.83 -16.30
CA GLU A 114 -27.99 -18.70 -17.19
C GLU A 114 -28.79 -19.12 -18.43
N ALA A 115 -28.48 -20.27 -19.03
CA ALA A 115 -29.21 -20.80 -20.18
C ALA A 115 -30.69 -21.04 -19.86
N HIS A 116 -30.96 -21.62 -18.69
CA HIS A 116 -32.30 -21.94 -18.18
C HIS A 116 -32.99 -20.77 -17.46
N CYS A 117 -32.31 -19.63 -17.29
CA CYS A 117 -32.83 -18.46 -16.59
C CYS A 117 -33.19 -18.76 -15.11
N GLU A 118 -32.38 -19.59 -14.46
CA GLU A 118 -32.54 -20.00 -13.06
C GLU A 118 -31.75 -19.08 -12.11
N LYS A 119 -32.32 -18.79 -10.94
CA LYS A 119 -31.67 -17.91 -9.95
C LYS A 119 -30.30 -18.44 -9.49
N PRO A 120 -29.31 -17.55 -9.24
CA PRO A 120 -29.41 -16.08 -9.25
C PRO A 120 -29.30 -15.45 -10.65
N ALA A 121 -29.25 -16.23 -11.74
CA ALA A 121 -29.29 -15.65 -13.08
C ALA A 121 -30.63 -14.94 -13.34
N LYS A 122 -30.63 -14.05 -14.34
CA LYS A 122 -31.82 -13.30 -14.73
C LYS A 122 -32.91 -14.26 -15.25
N GLY A 123 -34.15 -14.02 -14.81
CA GLY A 123 -35.30 -14.80 -15.23
C GLY A 123 -35.66 -14.61 -16.71
N ALA A 124 -36.56 -15.47 -17.21
CA ALA A 124 -36.96 -15.51 -18.62
C ALA A 124 -37.53 -14.18 -19.15
N ASP A 125 -38.14 -13.37 -18.27
CA ASP A 125 -38.73 -12.07 -18.61
C ASP A 125 -37.69 -10.94 -18.73
N ALA A 126 -36.41 -11.22 -18.48
CA ALA A 126 -35.37 -10.21 -18.58
C ALA A 126 -35.08 -9.83 -20.04
N LYS A 127 -35.00 -8.51 -20.31
CA LYS A 127 -34.66 -7.96 -21.65
C LYS A 127 -33.34 -8.52 -22.22
N THR A 128 -32.42 -8.92 -21.35
CA THR A 128 -31.17 -9.57 -21.70
C THR A 128 -30.95 -10.74 -20.76
N LYS A 129 -30.74 -11.95 -21.33
CA LYS A 129 -30.21 -13.08 -20.56
C LYS A 129 -28.85 -12.71 -20.00
N GLY A 130 -28.56 -13.18 -18.79
CA GLY A 130 -27.32 -12.88 -18.10
C GLY A 130 -27.37 -13.37 -16.66
N GLY A 131 -26.22 -13.50 -16.02
CA GLY A 131 -26.10 -13.85 -14.61
C GLY A 131 -25.37 -15.18 -14.35
N ALA A 132 -24.73 -15.77 -15.36
CA ALA A 132 -23.78 -16.87 -15.15
C ALA A 132 -22.71 -16.50 -14.12
N ARG A 133 -22.27 -15.23 -14.13
CA ARG A 133 -21.36 -14.71 -13.11
C ARG A 133 -21.93 -14.86 -11.70
N ASP A 134 -23.13 -14.32 -11.46
CA ASP A 134 -23.77 -14.33 -10.15
C ASP A 134 -24.07 -15.77 -9.71
N ALA A 135 -24.40 -16.65 -10.67
CA ALA A 135 -24.57 -18.09 -10.43
C ALA A 135 -23.25 -18.77 -10.05
N ALA A 136 -22.13 -18.44 -10.71
CA ALA A 136 -20.82 -18.97 -10.38
C ALA A 136 -20.36 -18.53 -8.98
N ILE A 137 -20.64 -17.29 -8.60
CA ILE A 137 -20.36 -16.75 -7.26
C ILE A 137 -21.14 -17.52 -6.21
N TRP A 138 -22.47 -17.66 -6.39
CA TRP A 138 -23.34 -18.42 -5.50
C TRP A 138 -22.87 -19.87 -5.33
N LEU A 139 -22.71 -20.58 -6.45
CA LEU A 139 -22.36 -21.99 -6.46
C LEU A 139 -20.96 -22.22 -5.89
N SER A 140 -20.02 -21.28 -6.05
CA SER A 140 -18.70 -21.36 -5.39
C SER A 140 -18.82 -21.29 -3.86
N VAL A 141 -19.74 -20.46 -3.34
CA VAL A 141 -20.00 -20.37 -1.89
C VAL A 141 -20.63 -21.67 -1.36
N VAL A 142 -21.60 -22.21 -2.09
CA VAL A 142 -22.25 -23.49 -1.73
C VAL A 142 -21.26 -24.65 -1.78
N ASP A 143 -20.45 -24.74 -2.83
CA ASP A 143 -19.41 -25.77 -2.98
C ASP A 143 -18.38 -25.65 -1.84
N TYR A 144 -17.98 -24.42 -1.48
CA TYR A 144 -17.12 -24.19 -0.32
C TYR A 144 -17.74 -24.70 0.98
N LEU A 145 -19.01 -24.36 1.26
CA LEU A 145 -19.71 -24.81 2.46
C LEU A 145 -19.85 -26.33 2.54
N THR A 146 -20.08 -26.98 1.40
CA THR A 146 -20.18 -28.43 1.27
C THR A 146 -18.86 -29.11 1.62
N ASN A 147 -17.75 -28.58 1.11
CA ASN A 147 -16.41 -29.13 1.33
C ASN A 147 -15.80 -28.78 2.69
N ASN A 148 -16.39 -27.83 3.43
CA ASN A 148 -15.87 -27.36 4.72
C ASN A 148 -16.93 -27.43 5.83
N PRO A 149 -17.36 -28.62 6.27
CA PRO A 149 -18.57 -28.83 7.09
C PRO A 149 -18.58 -28.10 8.45
N GLY A 150 -17.42 -27.72 8.98
CA GLY A 150 -17.30 -26.98 10.25
C GLY A 150 -17.38 -25.45 10.12
N GLU A 151 -17.52 -24.91 8.91
CA GLU A 151 -17.43 -23.47 8.70
C GLU A 151 -18.80 -22.81 8.48
N THR A 152 -18.98 -21.64 9.08
CA THR A 152 -20.07 -20.70 8.78
C THR A 152 -19.57 -19.63 7.81
N VAL A 153 -20.31 -19.38 6.74
CA VAL A 153 -20.04 -18.34 5.75
C VAL A 153 -21.01 -17.18 5.92
N HIS A 154 -20.47 -15.98 6.03
CA HIS A 154 -21.22 -14.73 5.91
C HIS A 154 -21.00 -14.19 4.50
N PHE A 155 -21.97 -14.40 3.63
CA PHE A 155 -21.93 -13.95 2.25
C PHE A 155 -22.41 -12.50 2.16
N VAL A 156 -21.59 -11.61 1.62
CA VAL A 156 -21.85 -10.17 1.59
C VAL A 156 -22.15 -9.74 0.16
N SER A 157 -23.39 -9.32 -0.11
CA SER A 157 -23.80 -8.79 -1.41
C SER A 157 -24.89 -7.74 -1.25
N ALA A 158 -24.77 -6.60 -1.95
CA ALA A 158 -25.85 -5.62 -2.03
C ALA A 158 -26.86 -5.92 -3.15
N ASN A 159 -26.69 -7.03 -3.87
CA ASN A 159 -27.59 -7.46 -4.93
C ASN A 159 -28.78 -8.27 -4.38
N THR A 160 -29.66 -7.57 -3.65
CA THR A 160 -30.84 -8.19 -3.03
C THR A 160 -31.87 -8.72 -4.04
N ARG A 161 -31.82 -8.23 -5.29
CA ARG A 161 -32.69 -8.72 -6.36
C ARG A 161 -32.34 -10.14 -6.77
N ASP A 162 -31.06 -10.46 -6.85
CA ASP A 162 -30.59 -11.72 -7.40
C ASP A 162 -30.31 -12.74 -6.29
N PHE A 163 -29.84 -12.30 -5.12
CA PHE A 163 -29.56 -13.18 -3.97
C PHE A 163 -30.60 -13.16 -2.84
N GLY A 164 -31.56 -12.23 -2.86
CA GLY A 164 -32.53 -12.05 -1.78
C GLY A 164 -32.01 -11.20 -0.61
N ASP A 165 -32.74 -11.21 0.51
CA ASP A 165 -32.39 -10.49 1.74
C ASP A 165 -31.79 -11.41 2.82
N GLY A 166 -31.71 -12.71 2.55
CA GLY A 166 -31.16 -13.74 3.44
C GLY A 166 -32.20 -14.43 4.31
N ASN A 167 -33.45 -13.99 4.29
CA ASN A 167 -34.53 -14.66 5.04
C ASN A 167 -35.05 -15.89 4.29
N ASP A 168 -35.24 -15.74 2.98
CA ASP A 168 -35.68 -16.82 2.09
C ASP A 168 -34.86 -16.78 0.79
N PHE A 169 -34.42 -17.96 0.32
CA PHE A 169 -33.74 -18.11 -0.96
C PHE A 169 -34.68 -18.73 -2.00
N PRO A 170 -34.91 -18.08 -3.16
CA PRO A 170 -35.79 -18.62 -4.19
C PRO A 170 -35.22 -19.91 -4.80
N SER A 171 -36.08 -20.81 -5.30
CA SER A 171 -35.61 -21.97 -6.06
C SER A 171 -34.82 -21.53 -7.31
N PRO A 172 -33.70 -22.20 -7.67
CA PRO A 172 -33.13 -23.39 -7.03
C PRO A 172 -32.17 -23.09 -5.86
N MET A 173 -31.91 -21.83 -5.52
CA MET A 173 -30.93 -21.46 -4.48
C MET A 173 -31.25 -22.05 -3.11
N GLY A 174 -32.53 -22.09 -2.72
CA GLY A 174 -32.93 -22.75 -1.47
C GLY A 174 -32.64 -24.26 -1.46
N GLU A 175 -32.69 -24.91 -2.62
CA GLU A 175 -32.37 -26.34 -2.76
C GLU A 175 -30.87 -26.60 -2.66
N ASP A 176 -30.05 -25.67 -3.17
CA ASP A 176 -28.58 -25.72 -3.04
C ASP A 176 -28.13 -25.70 -1.57
N LEU A 177 -28.92 -25.06 -0.70
CA LEU A 177 -28.61 -24.92 0.73
C LEU A 177 -29.16 -26.04 1.59
N LYS A 178 -29.79 -27.07 1.01
CA LYS A 178 -30.41 -28.13 1.80
C LYS A 178 -29.40 -28.83 2.71
N GLY A 179 -29.54 -28.68 4.02
CA GLY A 179 -28.59 -29.17 5.04
C GLY A 179 -27.41 -28.24 5.35
N LEU A 180 -27.42 -27.01 4.83
CA LEU A 180 -26.41 -25.95 5.01
C LEU A 180 -27.04 -24.64 5.51
N GLU A 181 -28.35 -24.61 5.75
CA GLU A 181 -29.14 -23.38 5.98
C GLU A 181 -28.69 -22.61 7.22
N ASP A 182 -28.25 -23.31 8.28
CA ASP A 182 -27.76 -22.73 9.52
C ASP A 182 -26.34 -22.14 9.40
N ARG A 183 -25.65 -22.43 8.30
CA ARG A 183 -24.24 -22.09 8.09
C ARG A 183 -24.00 -21.00 7.07
N LEU A 184 -25.03 -20.58 6.32
CA LEU A 184 -24.95 -19.43 5.42
C LEU A 184 -25.75 -18.26 6.00
N ARG A 185 -25.09 -17.11 6.18
CA ARG A 185 -25.74 -15.84 6.52
C ARG A 185 -25.51 -14.84 5.40
N LEU A 186 -26.57 -14.25 4.86
CA LEU A 186 -26.45 -13.16 3.89
C LEU A 186 -26.41 -11.81 4.60
N LEU A 187 -25.42 -10.99 4.27
CA LEU A 187 -25.30 -9.60 4.71
C LEU A 187 -25.47 -8.69 3.48
N THR A 188 -26.44 -7.78 3.54
CA THR A 188 -26.89 -7.02 2.36
C THR A 188 -26.03 -5.80 2.03
N SER A 189 -24.95 -5.56 2.77
CA SER A 189 -24.01 -4.47 2.48
C SER A 189 -22.65 -4.70 3.14
N PHE A 190 -21.65 -3.98 2.66
CA PHE A 190 -20.35 -3.92 3.32
C PHE A 190 -20.48 -3.41 4.76
N ASP A 191 -21.30 -2.39 4.99
CA ASP A 191 -21.45 -1.77 6.32
C ASP A 191 -22.16 -2.71 7.29
N ALA A 192 -23.08 -3.56 6.82
CA ALA A 192 -23.64 -4.65 7.61
C ALA A 192 -22.57 -5.67 8.03
N ALA A 193 -21.62 -6.01 7.15
CA ALA A 193 -20.48 -6.84 7.54
C ALA A 193 -19.58 -6.14 8.56
N VAL A 194 -19.32 -4.85 8.41
CA VAL A 194 -18.57 -4.07 9.41
C VAL A 194 -19.26 -4.10 10.77
N ALA A 195 -20.57 -3.88 10.81
CA ALA A 195 -21.34 -3.87 12.04
C ALA A 195 -21.42 -5.27 12.71
N GLU A 196 -21.47 -6.33 11.92
CA GLU A 196 -21.50 -7.72 12.43
C GLU A 196 -20.18 -8.10 13.10
N PHE A 197 -19.03 -7.72 12.52
CA PHE A 197 -17.72 -8.20 12.95
C PHE A 197 -16.91 -7.21 13.78
N THR A 198 -17.37 -5.97 13.90
CA THR A 198 -16.59 -4.91 14.54
C THR A 198 -17.48 -3.98 15.36
N THR A 199 -16.91 -3.40 16.40
CA THR A 199 -17.54 -2.30 17.14
C THR A 199 -16.74 -1.03 16.91
N PRO A 200 -17.32 0.06 16.36
CA PRO A 200 -16.60 1.32 16.20
C PRO A 200 -16.16 1.86 17.57
N LEU A 201 -14.99 2.45 17.62
CA LEU A 201 -14.46 3.12 18.80
C LEU A 201 -14.64 4.63 18.65
N GLU A 202 -15.17 5.29 19.68
CA GLU A 202 -15.13 6.74 19.77
C GLU A 202 -13.72 7.16 20.21
N ILE A 203 -12.94 7.66 19.26
CA ILE A 203 -11.55 8.07 19.46
C ILE A 203 -11.33 9.45 18.86
N ASP A 204 -10.49 10.25 19.51
CA ASP A 204 -9.99 11.50 18.96
C ASP A 204 -8.53 11.35 18.47
N GLU A 205 -8.06 12.35 17.72
CA GLU A 205 -6.68 12.34 17.18
C GLU A 205 -5.63 12.30 18.29
N LYS A 206 -5.92 12.94 19.44
CA LYS A 206 -5.00 13.00 20.58
C LYS A 206 -4.78 11.64 21.21
N HIS A 207 -5.84 10.86 21.39
CA HIS A 207 -5.76 9.50 21.90
C HIS A 207 -4.88 8.62 20.99
N ILE A 208 -5.07 8.73 19.67
CA ILE A 208 -4.28 7.96 18.70
C ILE A 208 -2.83 8.44 18.65
N GLU A 209 -2.58 9.73 18.78
CA GLU A 209 -1.23 10.25 18.93
C GLU A 209 -0.55 9.68 20.17
N GLU A 210 -1.22 9.64 21.32
CA GLU A 210 -0.67 9.04 22.55
C GLU A 210 -0.38 7.54 22.39
N VAL A 211 -1.29 6.78 21.76
CA VAL A 211 -1.08 5.36 21.47
C VAL A 211 0.10 5.15 20.51
N LEU A 212 0.17 5.93 19.42
CA LEU A 212 1.27 5.86 18.46
C LEU A 212 2.60 6.25 19.11
N VAL A 213 2.66 7.34 19.87
CA VAL A 213 3.87 7.73 20.60
C VAL A 213 4.28 6.63 21.58
N GLY A 214 3.33 6.04 22.30
CA GLY A 214 3.58 4.91 23.21
C GLY A 214 4.15 3.69 22.49
N LEU A 215 3.68 3.39 21.27
CA LEU A 215 4.23 2.34 20.42
C LEU A 215 5.62 2.69 19.88
N LEU A 216 5.82 3.92 19.39
CA LEU A 216 7.06 4.38 18.76
C LEU A 216 8.19 4.65 19.75
N THR A 217 7.88 4.82 21.03
CA THR A 217 8.90 4.94 22.09
C THR A 217 9.62 3.61 22.33
N ARG A 218 9.00 2.49 21.94
CA ARG A 218 9.56 1.14 22.10
C ARG A 218 10.51 0.84 20.95
N GLU A 219 11.73 0.42 21.27
CA GLU A 219 12.76 0.14 20.27
C GLU A 219 12.34 -1.00 19.33
N GLU A 220 11.59 -1.97 19.86
CA GLU A 220 11.05 -3.12 19.15
C GLU A 220 10.08 -2.73 18.04
N THR A 221 9.43 -1.57 18.15
CA THR A 221 8.48 -1.07 17.15
C THR A 221 9.11 0.00 16.26
N ARG A 222 9.95 0.87 16.84
CA ARG A 222 10.60 1.96 16.11
C ARG A 222 11.57 1.46 15.05
N SER A 223 12.46 0.52 15.39
CA SER A 223 13.50 0.06 14.45
C SER A 223 12.91 -0.64 13.22
N PRO A 224 11.93 -1.56 13.35
CA PRO A 224 11.26 -2.13 12.18
C PRO A 224 10.51 -1.10 11.34
N LEU A 225 9.92 -0.08 11.95
CA LEU A 225 9.25 0.99 11.21
C LEU A 225 10.24 1.80 10.36
N GLU A 226 11.35 2.25 10.96
CA GLU A 226 12.39 3.00 10.25
C GLU A 226 13.01 2.16 9.11
N SER A 227 13.22 0.86 9.34
CA SER A 227 13.66 -0.07 8.29
C SER A 227 12.61 -0.21 7.18
N ALA A 228 11.34 -0.37 7.52
CA ALA A 228 10.27 -0.48 6.55
C ALA A 228 10.14 0.80 5.69
N VAL A 229 10.32 1.98 6.27
CA VAL A 229 10.39 3.25 5.53
C VAL A 229 11.54 3.25 4.52
N LYS A 230 12.73 2.81 4.95
CA LYS A 230 13.90 2.71 4.06
C LYS A 230 13.63 1.76 2.90
N ASP A 231 13.14 0.55 3.17
CA ASP A 231 12.90 -0.48 2.17
C ASP A 231 11.82 -0.06 1.16
N LEU A 232 10.78 0.61 1.65
CA LEU A 232 9.69 1.16 0.85
C LEU A 232 10.18 2.25 -0.12
N LEU A 233 11.13 3.07 0.30
CA LEU A 233 11.74 4.12 -0.55
C LEU A 233 12.78 3.55 -1.52
N ILE A 234 13.46 2.44 -1.19
CA ILE A 234 14.35 1.72 -2.11
C ILE A 234 13.56 1.02 -3.21
N ALA A 235 12.42 0.41 -2.85
CA ALA A 235 11.59 -0.35 -3.80
C ALA A 235 10.96 0.54 -4.89
N LYS A 236 10.79 1.84 -4.62
CA LYS A 236 10.37 2.82 -5.65
C LYS A 236 11.60 3.51 -6.20
N THR A 237 12.03 3.12 -7.40
CA THR A 237 13.05 3.87 -8.15
C THR A 237 12.54 5.29 -8.44
N GLY A 238 13.21 6.29 -7.89
CA GLY A 238 12.84 7.69 -8.08
C GLY A 238 13.89 8.67 -7.56
N SER A 239 13.92 9.87 -8.15
CA SER A 239 14.56 11.03 -7.55
C SER A 239 13.50 11.80 -6.79
N TRP A 240 13.72 11.96 -5.49
CA TRP A 240 12.82 12.61 -4.54
C TRP A 240 13.28 14.04 -4.27
N VAL A 241 12.40 14.86 -3.72
CA VAL A 241 12.74 16.20 -3.24
C VAL A 241 12.75 16.18 -1.71
N GLY A 242 13.81 16.70 -1.13
CA GLY A 242 13.95 16.90 0.32
C GLY A 242 14.53 18.28 0.61
N THR A 243 14.81 18.54 1.87
CA THR A 243 15.47 19.75 2.37
C THR A 243 16.90 19.40 2.76
N GLU A 244 17.87 20.07 2.17
CA GLU A 244 19.27 19.98 2.57
C GLU A 244 19.46 20.59 3.97
N VAL A 245 20.20 19.89 4.82
CA VAL A 245 20.52 20.33 6.18
C VAL A 245 22.02 20.61 6.26
N ASN A 246 22.40 21.82 5.86
CA ASN A 246 23.79 22.28 5.91
C ASN A 246 24.08 22.93 7.26
N GLY A 247 24.51 22.13 8.24
CA GLY A 247 24.79 22.61 9.61
C GLY A 247 26.20 22.38 10.14
N PHE A 248 27.12 21.74 9.40
CA PHE A 248 28.36 21.23 10.02
C PHE A 248 29.63 22.09 9.87
N LEU A 249 29.58 23.23 9.15
CA LEU A 249 30.63 24.26 9.27
C LEU A 249 30.16 25.50 10.04
N ALA A 250 29.18 25.30 10.94
CA ALA A 250 28.64 26.33 11.83
C ALA A 250 29.62 26.83 12.92
N GLY A 251 30.90 26.43 12.86
CA GLY A 251 31.97 27.04 13.66
C GLY A 251 32.50 28.36 13.08
N LEU A 252 32.12 28.75 11.85
CA LEU A 252 32.70 29.91 11.16
C LEU A 252 31.72 30.99 10.68
N GLY A 253 30.42 30.83 10.86
CA GLY A 253 29.47 31.88 10.48
C GLY A 253 28.07 31.37 10.19
N SER A 254 27.11 31.93 10.91
CA SER A 254 25.67 31.68 10.96
C SER A 254 24.96 31.49 9.60
N THR A 255 24.34 30.33 9.42
CA THR A 255 22.88 30.08 9.34
C THR A 255 22.69 28.66 8.81
N ASN A 256 21.80 27.88 9.41
CA ASN A 256 21.38 26.63 8.78
C ASN A 256 20.69 27.02 7.46
N VAL A 257 21.34 26.76 6.34
CA VAL A 257 20.73 26.99 5.03
C VAL A 257 19.91 25.76 4.70
N TYR A 258 18.60 25.93 4.74
CA TYR A 258 17.62 24.95 4.33
C TYR A 258 17.22 25.24 2.87
N GLY A 259 17.49 24.30 1.98
CA GLY A 259 17.19 24.43 0.56
C GLY A 259 16.60 23.15 -0.02
N PRO A 260 15.65 23.22 -0.96
CA PRO A 260 15.16 22.04 -1.63
C PRO A 260 16.29 21.38 -2.43
N VAL A 261 16.44 20.07 -2.28
CA VAL A 261 17.48 19.30 -2.97
C VAL A 261 16.91 17.97 -3.44
N ARG A 262 17.41 17.50 -4.59
CA ARG A 262 17.07 16.17 -5.10
C ARG A 262 17.95 15.11 -4.46
N TRP A 263 17.35 13.98 -4.13
CA TRP A 263 18.05 12.82 -3.57
C TRP A 263 17.44 11.53 -4.12
N ASN A 264 18.18 10.43 -4.04
CA ASN A 264 17.80 9.15 -4.66
C ASN A 264 17.55 8.06 -3.62
N ALA A 265 18.49 7.86 -2.68
CA ALA A 265 18.38 6.80 -1.69
C ALA A 265 19.04 7.19 -0.37
N TRP A 266 18.51 6.65 0.73
CA TRP A 266 19.15 6.77 2.04
C TRP A 266 20.40 5.88 2.11
N LEU A 267 21.52 6.44 2.57
CA LEU A 267 22.78 5.71 2.81
C LEU A 267 22.72 4.86 4.09
N SER A 268 21.90 5.28 5.05
CA SER A 268 21.64 4.58 6.31
C SER A 268 20.14 4.65 6.63
N THR A 269 19.66 3.86 7.58
CA THR A 269 18.27 3.99 8.06
C THR A 269 18.04 5.42 8.55
N PRO A 270 17.07 6.17 8.00
CA PRO A 270 16.78 7.52 8.46
C PRO A 270 16.11 7.46 9.83
N LYS A 271 16.31 8.51 10.62
CA LYS A 271 15.51 8.72 11.82
C LYS A 271 14.13 9.21 11.42
N ALA A 272 13.10 8.66 12.04
CA ALA A 272 11.71 9.08 11.82
C ALA A 272 11.16 9.76 13.07
N PHE A 273 10.63 10.97 12.90
CA PHE A 273 9.92 11.70 13.95
C PHE A 273 8.46 11.83 13.59
N LEU A 274 7.59 11.51 14.54
CA LEU A 274 6.17 11.77 14.42
C LEU A 274 5.93 13.28 14.41
N ARG A 275 5.22 13.77 13.38
CA ARG A 275 4.91 15.18 13.23
C ARG A 275 3.44 15.47 13.52
N ARG A 276 2.54 14.80 12.80
CA ARG A 276 1.08 14.95 12.92
C ARG A 276 0.39 13.61 12.69
N VAL A 277 -0.75 13.43 13.35
CA VAL A 277 -1.67 12.31 13.17
C VAL A 277 -3.02 12.89 12.80
N HIS A 278 -3.66 12.37 11.74
CA HIS A 278 -4.98 12.82 11.31
C HIS A 278 -5.72 11.70 10.58
N GLU A 279 -7.00 11.91 10.25
CA GLU A 279 -7.86 10.91 9.57
C GLU A 279 -7.89 9.56 10.31
N VAL A 280 -8.14 9.63 11.62
CA VAL A 280 -8.13 8.49 12.51
C VAL A 280 -9.44 7.71 12.44
N SER A 281 -9.34 6.39 12.56
CA SER A 281 -10.49 5.50 12.75
C SER A 281 -10.09 4.30 13.60
N GLY A 282 -10.98 3.87 14.48
CA GLY A 282 -10.76 2.81 15.45
C GLY A 282 -11.91 1.82 15.46
N HIS A 283 -11.58 0.53 15.49
CA HIS A 283 -12.53 -0.55 15.55
C HIS A 283 -12.05 -1.61 16.53
N ARG A 284 -12.98 -2.09 17.37
CA ARG A 284 -12.76 -3.29 18.19
C ARG A 284 -13.16 -4.51 17.38
N ILE A 285 -12.23 -5.46 17.28
CA ILE A 285 -12.43 -6.77 16.62
C ILE A 285 -12.33 -7.84 17.70
N GLY A 286 -13.50 -8.18 18.24
CA GLY A 286 -13.67 -8.96 19.46
C GLY A 286 -13.02 -8.29 20.69
N GLU A 287 -11.81 -8.67 21.09
CA GLU A 287 -11.13 -8.11 22.28
C GLU A 287 -9.97 -7.18 21.91
N GLU A 288 -9.57 -7.14 20.64
CA GLU A 288 -8.44 -6.34 20.19
C GLU A 288 -8.93 -5.03 19.58
N GLU A 289 -8.21 -3.94 19.85
CA GLU A 289 -8.50 -2.63 19.29
C GLU A 289 -7.53 -2.33 18.15
N TRP A 290 -8.10 -2.07 16.98
CA TRP A 290 -7.40 -1.82 15.74
C TRP A 290 -7.63 -0.38 15.31
N TYR A 291 -6.58 0.28 14.86
CA TYR A 291 -6.62 1.67 14.46
C TYR A 291 -6.03 1.86 13.07
N THR A 292 -6.57 2.83 12.37
CA THR A 292 -5.99 3.38 11.14
C THR A 292 -5.78 4.87 11.33
N ALA A 293 -4.66 5.37 10.84
CA ALA A 293 -4.35 6.79 10.91
C ALA A 293 -3.48 7.20 9.73
N THR A 294 -3.68 8.42 9.24
CA THR A 294 -2.73 9.08 8.35
C THR A 294 -1.73 9.83 9.21
N VAL A 295 -0.46 9.57 8.98
CA VAL A 295 0.66 10.05 9.79
C VAL A 295 1.64 10.80 8.90
N ASP A 296 1.93 12.03 9.30
CA ASP A 296 3.01 12.83 8.74
C ASP A 296 4.27 12.64 9.59
N TRP A 297 5.36 12.28 8.92
CA TRP A 297 6.67 12.04 9.51
C TRP A 297 7.66 13.09 9.04
N ILE A 298 8.62 13.41 9.90
CA ILE A 298 9.87 14.07 9.50
C ILE A 298 10.95 13.00 9.49
N LEU A 299 11.51 12.75 8.31
CA LEU A 299 12.62 11.83 8.12
C LEU A 299 13.93 12.60 8.03
N VAL A 300 14.97 12.12 8.71
CA VAL A 300 16.26 12.81 8.83
C VAL A 300 17.40 11.81 8.69
N GLY A 301 18.34 12.05 7.78
CA GLY A 301 19.48 11.15 7.61
C GLY A 301 20.45 11.54 6.50
N TYR A 302 21.31 10.59 6.13
CA TYR A 302 22.24 10.73 5.02
C TYR A 302 21.67 10.07 3.77
N ALA A 303 21.69 10.79 2.65
CA ALA A 303 21.19 10.29 1.37
C ALA A 303 22.15 10.59 0.22
N THR A 304 22.04 9.81 -0.85
CA THR A 304 22.72 10.06 -2.12
C THR A 304 21.95 11.07 -2.96
N ARG A 305 22.68 11.95 -3.64
CA ARG A 305 22.17 12.91 -4.61
C ARG A 305 22.34 12.36 -6.02
N PRO A 306 21.49 12.77 -6.98
CA PRO A 306 21.78 12.54 -8.39
C PRO A 306 23.15 13.12 -8.71
N ALA A 307 23.99 12.36 -9.42
CA ALA A 307 25.25 12.89 -9.92
C ALA A 307 24.95 14.11 -10.79
N THR A 308 25.43 15.28 -10.38
CA THR A 308 25.41 16.45 -11.26
C THR A 308 26.33 16.14 -12.42
N THR A 309 25.79 16.14 -13.65
CA THR A 309 26.52 16.02 -14.91
C THR A 309 27.37 17.28 -15.17
N SER A 310 28.17 17.69 -14.19
CA SER A 310 29.21 18.67 -14.40
C SER A 310 30.33 17.97 -15.16
N LEU A 311 30.73 18.55 -16.29
CA LEU A 311 31.83 18.10 -17.18
C LEU A 311 33.23 18.17 -16.52
N SER A 312 33.32 18.21 -15.20
CA SER A 312 34.59 18.25 -14.47
C SER A 312 35.07 16.83 -14.10
N LEU A 313 36.39 16.67 -14.12
CA LEU A 313 37.15 15.42 -14.17
C LEU A 313 36.67 14.29 -13.20
N PRO A 314 36.83 13.00 -13.58
CA PRO A 314 36.24 11.83 -12.91
C PRO A 314 36.89 11.43 -11.56
N ALA A 315 37.41 12.39 -10.80
CA ALA A 315 38.01 12.17 -9.48
C ALA A 315 37.18 12.72 -8.31
N ALA A 316 35.98 13.25 -8.58
CA ALA A 316 35.04 13.71 -7.56
C ALA A 316 34.41 12.50 -6.81
N SER A 317 34.79 12.43 -5.55
CA SER A 317 34.51 11.42 -4.53
C SER A 317 33.02 11.12 -4.30
N LEU A 318 32.70 9.88 -3.87
CA LEU A 318 31.40 9.47 -3.30
C LEU A 318 30.87 10.44 -2.21
N THR A 319 31.75 11.24 -1.60
CA THR A 319 31.39 12.27 -0.61
C THR A 319 30.70 13.49 -1.19
N GLU A 320 30.92 13.84 -2.48
CA GLU A 320 30.27 15.02 -3.10
C GLU A 320 28.79 14.76 -3.38
N ASN A 321 28.43 13.51 -3.62
CA ASN A 321 27.06 13.09 -3.88
C ASN A 321 26.32 12.64 -2.60
N ALA A 322 26.93 12.76 -1.42
CA ALA A 322 26.29 12.43 -0.15
C ALA A 322 25.89 13.71 0.58
N GLY A 323 24.66 13.78 1.06
CA GLY A 323 24.16 14.94 1.77
C GLY A 323 23.34 14.57 3.00
N ARG A 324 23.31 15.48 3.96
CA ARG A 324 22.35 15.45 5.06
C ARG A 324 21.01 15.97 4.55
N ILE A 325 20.01 15.11 4.53
CA ILE A 325 18.68 15.40 4.00
C ILE A 325 17.65 15.24 5.10
N ALA A 326 16.70 16.17 5.15
CA ALA A 326 15.45 15.99 5.86
C ALA A 326 14.28 16.06 4.88
N CYS A 327 13.21 15.29 5.09
CA CYS A 327 12.02 15.36 4.26
C CYS A 327 10.76 15.04 5.05
N GLN A 328 9.62 15.44 4.52
CA GLN A 328 8.33 15.00 5.02
C GLN A 328 7.90 13.76 4.27
N LEU A 329 7.46 12.75 5.02
CA LEU A 329 6.80 11.56 4.47
C LEU A 329 5.39 11.48 5.05
N ARG A 330 4.39 11.34 4.19
CA ARG A 330 3.04 10.97 4.63
C ARG A 330 2.83 9.48 4.43
N SER A 331 2.21 8.83 5.40
CA SER A 331 1.82 7.43 5.31
C SER A 331 0.51 7.14 6.01
N ARG A 332 -0.23 6.15 5.52
CA ARG A 332 -1.39 5.58 6.21
C ARG A 332 -0.97 4.29 6.90
N LEU A 333 -1.23 4.20 8.20
CA LEU A 333 -0.87 3.05 9.03
C LEU A 333 -2.10 2.26 9.47
N LEU A 334 -1.93 0.95 9.61
CA LEU A 334 -2.79 0.04 10.37
C LEU A 334 -1.99 -0.51 11.54
N PHE A 335 -2.54 -0.43 12.75
CA PHE A 335 -1.87 -0.93 13.95
C PHE A 335 -2.89 -1.35 15.02
N SER A 336 -2.42 -2.17 15.96
CA SER A 336 -3.17 -2.61 17.13
C SER A 336 -2.60 -1.96 18.39
N SER A 337 -3.41 -1.81 19.45
CA SER A 337 -2.90 -1.43 20.78
C SER A 337 -2.07 -2.54 21.45
N LYS A 338 -2.07 -3.75 20.86
CA LYS A 338 -1.37 -4.91 21.38
C LYS A 338 0.16 -4.70 21.44
N PRO A 339 0.80 -4.93 22.60
CA PRO A 339 2.26 -4.87 22.70
C PRO A 339 2.95 -5.85 21.75
N GLY A 340 4.03 -5.39 21.12
CA GLY A 340 4.87 -6.21 20.24
C GLY A 340 4.36 -6.34 18.80
N GLU A 341 3.19 -5.79 18.48
CA GLU A 341 2.71 -5.74 17.10
C GLU A 341 3.24 -4.49 16.39
N THR A 342 3.89 -4.68 15.24
CA THR A 342 4.45 -3.58 14.45
C THR A 342 3.37 -2.96 13.55
N PRO A 343 3.22 -1.62 13.55
CA PRO A 343 2.39 -0.92 12.60
C PRO A 343 2.71 -1.31 11.16
N THR A 344 1.70 -1.31 10.31
CA THR A 344 1.85 -1.65 8.89
C THR A 344 1.48 -0.50 8.00
N PHE A 345 2.37 -0.21 7.06
CA PHE A 345 2.15 0.75 5.99
C PHE A 345 1.08 0.22 5.03
N LEU A 346 -0.05 0.91 5.00
CA LEU A 346 -1.15 0.67 4.05
C LEU A 346 -0.92 1.45 2.76
N GLN A 347 -0.52 2.71 2.92
CA GLN A 347 -0.26 3.64 1.83
C GLN A 347 0.85 4.60 2.22
N PHE A 348 1.54 5.13 1.22
CA PHE A 348 2.47 6.24 1.40
C PHE A 348 2.46 7.16 0.19
N TRP A 349 2.79 8.41 0.43
CA TRP A 349 2.93 9.42 -0.62
C TRP A 349 4.42 9.71 -0.84
N PRO A 350 4.81 10.17 -2.05
CA PRO A 350 6.19 10.55 -2.33
C PRO A 350 6.71 11.55 -1.28
N PRO A 351 7.95 11.39 -0.78
CA PRO A 351 8.54 12.36 0.13
C PRO A 351 8.63 13.76 -0.51
N THR A 352 8.40 14.78 0.31
CA THR A 352 8.50 16.19 -0.10
C THR A 352 9.53 16.94 0.75
N ALA A 353 10.02 18.07 0.24
CA ALA A 353 10.77 19.01 1.07
C ALA A 353 9.92 19.49 2.25
N LEU A 354 10.59 19.83 3.35
CA LEU A 354 9.98 20.48 4.50
C LEU A 354 9.55 21.91 4.12
N ASP A 355 8.36 22.30 4.52
CA ASP A 355 7.81 23.64 4.24
C ASP A 355 8.56 24.70 5.08
N PRO A 356 9.23 25.69 4.45
CA PRO A 356 9.87 26.79 5.19
C PRO A 356 8.90 27.59 6.07
N ALA A 357 7.61 27.66 5.71
CA ALA A 357 6.60 28.35 6.52
C ALA A 357 6.34 27.66 7.86
N GLU A 358 6.68 26.37 7.98
CA GLU A 358 6.47 25.56 9.18
C GLU A 358 7.80 25.27 9.90
N MET A 359 8.87 26.05 9.63
CA MET A 359 10.22 25.82 10.18
C MET A 359 10.28 25.68 11.70
N ALA A 360 9.53 26.52 12.42
CA ALA A 360 9.49 26.48 13.88
C ALA A 360 8.98 25.14 14.44
N ASP A 361 8.17 24.39 13.68
CA ASP A 361 7.64 23.08 14.08
C ASP A 361 8.65 21.95 13.80
N TRP A 362 9.31 21.95 12.64
CA TRP A 362 10.16 20.82 12.25
C TRP A 362 11.65 20.99 12.60
N GLU A 363 12.17 22.22 12.73
CA GLU A 363 13.61 22.46 12.94
C GLU A 363 14.17 21.77 14.19
N PRO A 364 13.51 21.82 15.38
CA PRO A 364 14.02 21.14 16.57
C PRO A 364 14.21 19.63 16.37
N ARG A 365 13.26 18.98 15.70
CA ARG A 365 13.30 17.53 15.40
C ARG A 365 14.41 17.19 14.40
N VAL A 366 14.62 18.04 13.40
CA VAL A 366 15.73 17.89 12.44
C VAL A 366 17.08 18.00 13.15
N LEU A 367 17.25 19.00 14.02
CA LEU A 367 18.49 19.18 14.79
C LEU A 367 18.73 18.01 15.75
N GLU A 368 17.70 17.51 16.43
CA GLU A 368 17.77 16.32 17.27
C GLU A 368 18.21 15.09 16.47
N GLY A 369 17.59 14.85 15.31
CA GLY A 369 17.93 13.75 14.41
C GLY A 369 19.38 13.78 13.95
N MET A 370 19.89 14.97 13.62
CA MET A 370 21.27 15.14 13.16
C MET A 370 22.32 15.05 14.29
N SER A 371 21.93 15.27 15.55
CA SER A 371 22.85 15.27 16.70
C SER A 371 23.17 13.87 17.23
N THR A 372 22.49 12.83 16.76
CA THR A 372 22.62 11.48 17.33
C THR A 372 23.74 10.66 16.64
N PRO A 373 24.64 10.00 17.40
CA PRO A 373 25.86 9.37 16.86
C PRO A 373 25.64 8.18 15.92
N ALA A 374 24.43 7.64 15.77
CA ALA A 374 24.13 6.64 14.74
C ALA A 374 24.38 7.17 13.30
N ALA A 375 24.30 8.50 13.11
CA ALA A 375 24.68 9.16 11.87
C ALA A 375 26.23 9.32 11.74
N ALA A 376 26.95 9.30 12.87
CA ALA A 376 28.40 9.42 12.96
C ALA A 376 29.13 8.10 12.66
N THR A 377 28.56 6.94 12.98
CA THR A 377 29.17 5.62 12.69
C THR A 377 29.13 5.27 11.21
N ALA A 378 28.06 5.60 10.48
CA ALA A 378 28.00 5.44 9.03
C ALA A 378 29.04 6.33 8.32
N SER A 379 29.23 7.56 8.79
CA SER A 379 30.26 8.46 8.27
C SER A 379 31.67 7.99 8.64
N LEU A 380 31.91 7.48 9.85
CA LEU A 380 33.22 6.93 10.24
C LEU A 380 33.56 5.63 9.48
N GLY A 381 32.57 4.76 9.25
CA GLY A 381 32.73 3.53 8.47
C GLY A 381 33.02 3.81 6.99
N LEU A 382 32.33 4.78 6.38
CA LEU A 382 32.65 5.25 5.02
C LEU A 382 34.04 5.93 4.98
N LEU A 383 34.38 6.73 5.99
CA LEU A 383 35.67 7.40 6.10
C LEU A 383 36.83 6.40 6.29
N LEU A 384 36.61 5.32 7.06
CA LEU A 384 37.58 4.24 7.27
C LEU A 384 37.72 3.35 6.03
N ALA A 385 36.62 3.01 5.36
CA ALA A 385 36.66 2.30 4.08
C ALA A 385 37.39 3.12 3.00
N PHE A 386 37.22 4.44 3.03
CA PHE A 386 37.93 5.38 2.18
C PHE A 386 39.43 5.45 2.52
N LEU A 387 39.79 5.62 3.79
CA LEU A 387 41.19 5.59 4.22
C LEU A 387 41.88 4.28 3.82
N ALA A 388 41.19 3.15 3.95
CA ALA A 388 41.69 1.85 3.50
C ALA A 388 41.88 1.82 1.97
N ALA A 389 40.87 2.23 1.18
CA ALA A 389 40.96 2.25 -0.28
C ALA A 389 42.05 3.21 -0.80
N SER A 390 42.22 4.38 -0.17
CA SER A 390 43.29 5.33 -0.49
C SER A 390 44.68 4.80 -0.11
N PHE A 391 44.81 4.09 1.01
CA PHE A 391 46.06 3.42 1.40
C PHE A 391 46.47 2.34 0.40
N PHE A 392 45.53 1.50 -0.06
CA PHE A 392 45.83 0.46 -1.05
C PHE A 392 46.13 1.05 -2.45
N LYS A 393 45.47 2.15 -2.84
CA LYS A 393 45.71 2.81 -4.14
C LYS A 393 47.06 3.52 -4.21
N ASN A 394 47.58 4.04 -3.09
CA ASN A 394 48.92 4.66 -3.04
C ASN A 394 50.06 3.63 -2.91
N ARG A 395 49.80 2.42 -2.40
CA ARG A 395 50.84 1.37 -2.33
C ARG A 395 51.19 0.78 -3.69
N GLY A 396 50.26 0.78 -4.66
CA GLY A 396 50.48 0.27 -6.01
C GLY A 396 51.32 1.16 -6.94
N LYS A 397 51.74 2.37 -6.50
CA LYS A 397 52.58 3.29 -7.29
C LYS A 397 54.04 3.36 -6.84
N GLY A 398 54.44 2.58 -5.83
CA GLY A 398 55.76 2.65 -5.21
C GLY A 398 56.77 1.56 -5.58
N GLU A 399 56.40 0.53 -6.34
CA GLU A 399 57.27 -0.64 -6.58
C GLU A 399 57.91 -0.72 -7.98
N GLU A 400 57.79 0.30 -8.84
CA GLU A 400 58.37 0.27 -10.19
C GLU A 400 59.70 1.03 -10.35
N SER A 401 60.47 1.23 -9.29
CA SER A 401 61.81 1.84 -9.40
C SER A 401 62.85 1.23 -8.45
N ALA A 402 63.18 -0.05 -8.62
CA ALA A 402 64.48 -0.59 -8.22
C ALA A 402 64.71 -2.02 -8.74
N THR A 403 65.21 -2.15 -9.96
CA THR A 403 66.26 -3.13 -10.31
C THR A 403 66.90 -2.71 -11.63
N GLY A 404 68.19 -2.37 -11.55
CA GLY A 404 69.12 -2.38 -12.68
C GLY A 404 69.83 -3.73 -12.79
#